data_AF-A0A963QT64-F1
#
_entry.id   AF-A0A963QT64-F1
#
_cell.length_a   1.000
_cell.length_b   1.000
_cell.length_c   1.000
_cell.angle_alpha   90.00
_cell.angle_beta   90.00
_cell.angle_gamma   90.00
#
_symmetry.space_group_name_H-M   'P 1'
#
loop_
_entity.id
_entity.type
_entity.pdbx_description
1 polymer ?
#
loop_
_entity_poly.entity_id
_entity_poly.type
_entity_poly.pdbx_seq_one_letter_code
_entity_poly.pdbx_strand_id
1 'polypeptide(L)'
;MIDLNDAPAQLVPALHFDLDAIVARLRDGAGSWVPQAFPNGRKDGDEWRLANIKGAAPRKNGSCIIALKGARAGDWYDHDGGEG
;
A
#
# COMPACT_ATOMS: atom_id res chain seq x y z
N MET A 1 -0.84 -36.55 -6.03
CA MET A 1 0.21 -35.72 -5.40
C MET A 1 1.19 -35.36 -6.51
N ILE A 2 1.37 -34.08 -6.80
CA ILE A 2 2.33 -33.62 -7.82
C ILE A 2 3.73 -33.68 -7.20
N ASP A 3 4.66 -34.33 -7.88
CA ASP A 3 6.08 -34.37 -7.55
C ASP A 3 6.81 -33.30 -8.38
N LEU A 4 7.61 -32.47 -7.70
CA LEU A 4 8.28 -31.30 -8.25
C LEU A 4 9.81 -31.47 -8.30
N ASN A 5 10.33 -32.63 -7.89
CA ASN A 5 11.78 -32.84 -7.80
C ASN A 5 12.48 -32.88 -9.16
N ASP A 6 11.78 -33.28 -10.23
CA ASP A 6 12.28 -33.31 -11.61
C ASP A 6 11.82 -32.09 -12.43
N ALA A 7 11.27 -31.06 -11.79
CA ALA A 7 10.89 -29.85 -12.50
C ALA A 7 12.14 -29.19 -13.08
N PRO A 8 12.19 -28.91 -14.40
CA PRO A 8 13.33 -28.24 -14.99
C PRO A 8 13.51 -26.89 -14.31
N ALA A 9 14.74 -26.57 -13.91
CA ALA A 9 15.08 -25.25 -13.38
C ALA A 9 14.57 -24.20 -14.37
N GLN A 10 13.67 -23.34 -13.91
CA GLN A 10 13.04 -22.37 -14.80
C GLN A 10 14.13 -21.36 -15.19
N LEU A 11 14.62 -21.47 -16.44
CA LEU A 11 15.62 -20.59 -17.07
C LEU A 11 15.02 -19.20 -17.38
N VAL A 12 14.23 -18.65 -16.46
CA VAL A 12 13.85 -17.25 -16.51
C VAL A 12 15.03 -16.49 -15.93
N PRO A 13 15.56 -15.45 -16.61
CA PRO A 13 16.51 -14.56 -15.97
C PRO A 13 15.91 -14.12 -14.63
N ALA A 14 16.64 -14.33 -13.55
CA ALA A 14 16.23 -13.83 -12.24
C ALA A 14 16.19 -12.31 -12.34
N LEU A 15 15.00 -11.76 -12.53
CA LEU A 15 14.77 -10.33 -12.59
C LEU A 15 15.01 -9.81 -11.18
N HIS A 16 16.20 -9.25 -10.96
CA HIS A 16 16.57 -8.65 -9.69
C HIS A 16 16.06 -7.23 -9.65
N PHE A 17 15.18 -6.96 -8.70
CA PHE A 17 14.69 -5.62 -8.43
C PHE A 17 15.44 -5.02 -7.25
N ASP A 18 15.87 -3.78 -7.41
CA ASP A 18 16.26 -2.94 -6.28
C ASP A 18 14.99 -2.54 -5.53
N LEU A 19 14.69 -3.26 -4.46
CA LEU A 19 13.50 -3.04 -3.64
C LEU A 19 13.56 -1.69 -2.92
N ASP A 20 14.76 -1.24 -2.52
CA ASP A 20 14.92 0.06 -1.85
C ASP A 20 14.60 1.20 -2.81
N ALA A 21 15.07 1.12 -4.05
CA ALA A 21 14.71 2.08 -5.09
C ALA A 21 13.21 2.07 -5.43
N ILE A 22 12.57 0.89 -5.44
CA ILE A 22 11.13 0.78 -5.65
C ILE A 22 10.36 1.43 -4.49
N VAL A 23 10.71 1.10 -3.25
CA VAL A 23 10.07 1.67 -2.06
C VAL A 23 10.25 3.18 -2.01
N ALA A 24 11.44 3.69 -2.33
CA ALA A 24 11.69 5.13 -2.41
C ALA A 24 10.77 5.81 -3.44
N ARG A 25 10.66 5.25 -4.65
CA ARG A 25 9.78 5.80 -5.70
C ARG A 25 8.31 5.72 -5.34
N LEU A 26 7.87 4.66 -4.67
CA LEU A 26 6.51 4.55 -4.16
C LEU A 26 6.22 5.62 -3.11
N ARG A 27 7.16 5.87 -2.19
CA ARG A 27 7.03 6.93 -1.18
C ARG A 27 6.94 8.31 -1.82
N ASP A 28 7.85 8.62 -2.74
CA ASP A 28 7.89 9.91 -3.44
C ASP A 28 6.60 10.17 -4.24
N GLY A 29 6.00 9.09 -4.78
CA GLY A 29 4.77 9.15 -5.55
C GLY A 29 3.47 9.12 -4.74
N ALA A 30 3.52 8.95 -3.41
CA ALA A 30 2.33 8.69 -2.58
C ALA A 30 1.21 9.73 -2.77
N GLY A 31 1.57 11.01 -2.84
CA GLY A 31 0.59 12.08 -3.07
C GLY A 31 -0.18 11.97 -4.39
N SER A 32 0.33 11.23 -5.37
CA SER A 32 -0.31 11.03 -6.68
C SER A 32 -1.05 9.70 -6.76
N TRP A 33 -0.42 8.59 -6.35
CA TRP A 33 -1.02 7.26 -6.52
C TRP A 33 -2.05 6.92 -5.43
N VAL A 34 -1.90 7.43 -4.20
CA VAL A 34 -2.84 7.11 -3.11
C VAL A 34 -4.27 7.57 -3.43
N PRO A 35 -4.51 8.82 -3.90
CA PRO A 35 -5.86 9.23 -4.30
C PRO A 35 -6.44 8.44 -5.47
N GLN A 36 -5.59 7.93 -6.37
CA GLN A 36 -6.04 7.11 -7.50
C GLN A 36 -6.44 5.71 -7.05
N ALA A 37 -5.67 5.12 -6.13
CA ALA A 37 -5.94 3.80 -5.57
C ALA A 37 -7.14 3.81 -4.61
N PHE A 38 -7.35 4.90 -3.87
CA PHE A 38 -8.39 5.04 -2.85
C PHE A 38 -9.26 6.29 -3.10
N PRO A 39 -10.07 6.29 -4.17
CA PRO A 39 -10.75 7.49 -4.67
C PRO A 39 -11.81 8.05 -3.72
N ASN A 40 -12.35 7.22 -2.81
CA ASN A 40 -13.38 7.65 -1.86
C ASN A 40 -12.79 8.29 -0.59
N GLY A 41 -11.46 8.34 -0.46
CA GLY A 41 -10.81 8.94 0.70
C GLY A 41 -10.87 10.46 0.70
N ARG A 42 -10.44 11.03 1.83
CA ARG A 42 -10.38 12.48 2.01
C ARG A 42 -8.96 12.89 2.39
N LYS A 43 -8.43 13.92 1.72
CA LYS A 43 -7.19 14.56 2.11
C LYS A 43 -7.36 15.34 3.41
N ASP A 44 -6.43 15.17 4.33
CA ASP A 44 -6.34 15.94 5.56
C ASP A 44 -4.86 16.27 5.83
N GLY A 45 -4.43 17.47 5.42
CA GLY A 45 -3.01 17.84 5.41
C GLY A 45 -2.16 16.90 4.56
N ASP A 46 -1.23 16.22 5.21
CA ASP A 46 -0.33 15.22 4.61
C ASP A 46 -0.85 13.78 4.82
N GLU A 47 -2.12 13.61 5.16
CA GLU A 47 -2.78 12.31 5.34
C GLU A 47 -3.92 12.10 4.34
N TRP A 48 -4.19 10.83 4.04
CA TRP A 48 -5.37 10.38 3.29
C TRP A 48 -6.20 9.47 4.19
N ARG A 49 -7.40 9.93 4.55
CA ARG A 49 -8.26 9.27 5.54
C ARG A 49 -9.34 8.43 4.87
N LEU A 50 -9.56 7.24 5.42
CA LEU A 50 -10.48 6.21 4.96
C LEU A 50 -11.27 5.64 6.14
N ALA A 51 -12.44 5.05 5.88
CA ALA A 51 -13.21 4.34 6.91
C ALA A 51 -12.72 2.92 7.16
N ASN A 52 -11.91 2.35 6.28
CA ASN A 52 -11.32 1.03 6.42
C ASN A 52 -10.25 0.79 5.34
N ILE A 53 -9.59 -0.35 5.48
CA ILE A 53 -8.57 -0.89 4.57
C ILE A 53 -9.04 -1.10 3.12
N LYS A 54 -10.35 -1.18 2.89
CA LYS A 54 -10.95 -1.38 1.56
C LYS A 54 -11.13 -0.07 0.80
N GLY A 55 -10.78 1.07 1.40
CA GLY A 55 -10.90 2.36 0.75
C GLY A 55 -12.31 2.95 0.80
N ALA A 56 -13.15 2.54 1.76
CA ALA A 56 -14.45 3.17 1.95
C ALA A 56 -14.30 4.63 2.44
N ALA A 57 -15.26 5.48 2.08
CA ALA A 57 -15.24 6.89 2.44
C ALA A 57 -15.22 7.08 3.97
N PRO A 58 -14.34 7.94 4.53
CA PRO A 58 -14.20 8.10 5.97
C PRO A 58 -15.49 8.61 6.63
N ARG A 59 -15.83 8.03 7.79
CA ARG A 59 -16.84 8.59 8.70
C ARG A 59 -16.12 9.37 9.80
N LYS A 60 -16.54 10.61 10.07
CA LYS A 60 -15.86 11.54 11.00
C LYS A 60 -14.38 11.71 10.62
N ASN A 61 -13.46 11.16 11.42
CA ASN A 61 -12.02 11.24 11.21
C ASN A 61 -11.45 10.07 10.38
N GLY A 62 -12.24 9.03 10.09
CA GLY A 62 -11.72 7.79 9.48
C GLY A 62 -10.87 6.97 10.45
N SER A 63 -10.89 5.65 10.32
CA SER A 63 -10.09 4.72 11.14
C SER A 63 -8.79 4.34 10.45
N CYS A 64 -8.77 4.28 9.11
CA CYS A 64 -7.58 3.98 8.31
C CYS A 64 -6.99 5.27 7.74
N ILE A 65 -5.70 5.48 7.96
CA ILE A 65 -4.96 6.68 7.55
C ILE A 65 -3.76 6.25 6.71
N ILE A 66 -3.57 6.87 5.55
CA ILE A 66 -2.39 6.68 4.71
C ILE A 66 -1.57 7.98 4.73
N ALA A 67 -0.29 7.91 5.09
CA ALA A 67 0.57 9.08 5.02
C ALA A 67 0.90 9.42 3.54
N LEU A 68 0.86 10.69 3.17
CA LEU A 68 1.17 11.16 1.82
C LEU A 68 2.60 11.69 1.67
N LYS A 69 3.31 11.90 2.79
CA LYS A 69 4.67 12.43 2.83
C LYS A 69 5.52 11.78 3.93
N GLY A 70 6.83 12.00 3.83
CA GLY A 70 7.81 11.56 4.81
C GLY A 70 8.18 10.08 4.69
N ALA A 71 8.92 9.57 5.68
CA ALA A 71 9.44 8.19 5.68
C ALA A 71 8.37 7.10 5.65
N ARG A 72 7.12 7.46 5.96
CA ARG A 72 5.94 6.57 5.99
C ARG A 72 4.99 6.80 4.81
N ALA A 73 5.36 7.61 3.82
CA ALA A 73 4.49 7.91 2.68
C ALA A 73 4.04 6.62 1.98
N GLY A 74 2.74 6.47 1.77
CA GLY A 74 2.13 5.27 1.22
C GLY A 74 1.81 4.17 2.24
N ASP A 75 2.37 4.22 3.44
CA ASP A 75 2.04 3.29 4.51
C ASP A 75 0.69 3.67 5.12
N TRP A 76 -0.09 2.66 5.49
CA TRP A 76 -1.30 2.84 6.29
C TRP A 76 -1.06 2.69 7.79
N TYR A 77 -2.00 3.20 8.57
CA TYR A 77 -2.21 2.87 9.97
C TYR A 77 -3.71 2.81 10.22
N ASP A 78 -4.17 1.74 10.86
CA ASP A 78 -5.57 1.54 11.23
C ASP A 78 -5.72 1.69 12.74
N HIS A 79 -6.60 2.59 13.16
CA HIS A 79 -6.93 2.84 14.56
C HIS A 79 -7.94 1.81 15.10
N ASP A 80 -8.69 1.09 14.26
CA ASP A 80 -9.57 0.01 14.69
C ASP A 80 -8.76 -1.29 14.81
N GLY A 81 -8.23 -1.55 16.00
CA GLY A 81 -7.55 -2.79 16.35
C GLY A 81 -8.47 -3.97 16.66
N GLY A 82 -9.73 -4.00 16.22
CA GLY A 82 -10.72 -4.96 16.71
C GLY A 82 -11.88 -5.27 15.76
N GLU A 83 -11.82 -6.49 15.21
CA GLU A 83 -12.86 -7.35 14.61
C GLU A 83 -13.72 -6.81 13.46
N GLY A 84 -13.65 -7.53 12.33
CA GLY A 84 -14.53 -7.31 11.18
C GLY A 84 -15.95 -7.82 11.37
#